data_AF-A0AAV5ZKE2-F1
#
_entry.id   AF-A0AAV5ZKE2-F1
#
_cell.length_a   1.000
_cell.length_b   1.000
_cell.length_c   1.000
_cell.angle_alpha   90.00
_cell.angle_beta   90.00
_cell.angle_gamma   90.00
#
_symmetry.space_group_name_H-M   'P 1'
#
loop_
_entity.id
_entity.type
_entity.pdbx_description
1 polymer ?
#
loop_
_entity_poly.entity_id
_entity_poly.type
_entity_poly.pdbx_seq_one_letter_code
_entity_poly.pdbx_strand_id
1 'polypeptide(L)'
;MITGEKLKELRDLDAVLKAGKFLNDTIIIGVDLKSLGPSHWRVVKIGRTFFLGCQFKSDAIEHLLRQKGAILLPRFVGRTYNPYRTALYTPDELRTEFRPGKSLDEAIFDEFMKKGKFPPHVIEAVTRGNP
;
A
#
# COMPACT_ATOMS: atom_id res chain seq x y z
N MET A 1 -26.72 2.74 -3.49
CA MET A 1 -26.02 2.60 -4.80
C MET A 1 -24.62 3.11 -4.60
N ILE A 2 -23.61 2.23 -4.58
CA ILE A 2 -22.21 2.64 -4.52
C ILE A 2 -21.83 2.92 -5.97
N THR A 3 -21.80 4.20 -6.35
CA THR A 3 -21.38 4.62 -7.68
C THR A 3 -19.98 4.07 -7.95
N GLY A 4 -19.79 3.38 -9.08
CA GLY A 4 -18.50 2.83 -9.53
C GLY A 4 -17.52 3.92 -9.96
N GLU A 5 -17.31 4.92 -9.11
CA GLU A 5 -16.39 6.03 -9.37
C GLU A 5 -14.95 5.52 -9.29
N LYS A 6 -14.23 5.69 -10.39
CA LYS A 6 -12.84 5.25 -10.55
C LYS A 6 -11.93 6.06 -9.63
N LEU A 7 -11.28 5.38 -8.69
CA LEU A 7 -10.24 5.99 -7.85
C LEU A 7 -8.95 6.18 -8.67
N LYS A 8 -8.24 7.29 -8.44
CA LYS A 8 -6.94 7.59 -9.05
C LYS A 8 -5.83 6.94 -8.24
N GLU A 9 -4.97 6.16 -8.89
CA GLU A 9 -3.78 5.60 -8.26
C GLU A 9 -2.56 6.52 -8.41
N LEU A 10 -1.86 6.76 -7.30
CA LEU A 10 -0.59 7.49 -7.24
C LEU A 10 0.48 6.55 -6.67
N ARG A 11 1.56 6.36 -7.43
CA ARG A 11 2.59 5.36 -7.15
C ARG A 11 3.98 5.96 -6.89
N ASP A 12 4.11 7.27 -6.97
CA ASP A 12 5.36 7.98 -6.72
C ASP A 12 5.10 9.34 -6.09
N LEU A 13 6.15 9.93 -5.51
CA LEU A 13 6.06 11.21 -4.81
C LEU A 13 5.68 12.36 -5.74
N ASP A 14 6.17 12.35 -6.98
CA ASP A 14 5.89 13.41 -7.95
C ASP A 14 4.42 13.44 -8.33
N ALA A 15 3.79 12.27 -8.48
CA ALA A 15 2.37 12.12 -8.73
C ALA A 15 1.53 12.66 -7.55
N VAL A 16 1.99 12.44 -6.31
CA VAL A 16 1.37 13.00 -5.09
C VAL A 16 1.50 14.52 -5.07
N LEU A 17 2.69 15.05 -5.37
CA LEU A 17 2.93 16.50 -5.42
C LEU A 17 2.11 17.18 -6.54
N LYS A 18 2.01 16.56 -7.72
CA LYS A 18 1.20 17.04 -8.85
C LYS A 18 -0.30 17.02 -8.57
N ALA A 19 -0.78 16.08 -7.74
CA ALA A 19 -2.17 16.08 -7.30
C ALA A 19 -2.50 17.30 -6.41
N GLY A 20 -1.49 17.94 -5.83
CA GLY A 20 -1.61 19.20 -5.13
C GLY A 20 -2.31 19.07 -3.78
N LYS A 21 -3.19 20.02 -3.45
CA LYS A 21 -3.83 20.11 -2.13
C LYS A 21 -5.10 19.28 -1.98
N PHE A 22 -5.57 18.60 -3.02
CA PHE A 22 -6.82 17.84 -2.99
C PHE A 22 -6.54 16.39 -3.37
N LEU A 23 -6.70 15.48 -2.41
CA LEU A 23 -6.51 14.05 -2.62
C LEU A 23 -7.86 13.32 -2.60
N ASN A 24 -8.83 13.83 -3.35
CA ASN A 24 -10.13 13.19 -3.43
C ASN A 24 -10.08 11.95 -4.32
N ASP A 25 -10.79 10.89 -3.94
CA ASP A 25 -10.95 9.68 -4.74
C ASP A 25 -9.60 9.09 -5.20
N THR A 26 -8.65 9.00 -4.25
CA THR A 26 -7.25 8.72 -4.55
C THR A 26 -6.73 7.56 -3.70
N ILE A 27 -5.96 6.65 -4.31
CA ILE A 27 -5.20 5.59 -3.65
C ILE A 27 -3.71 5.86 -3.84
N ILE A 28 -2.96 5.98 -2.75
CA ILE A 28 -1.50 6.19 -2.76
C ILE A 28 -0.85 4.91 -2.26
N ILE A 29 0.02 4.31 -3.05
CA ILE A 29 0.53 2.93 -2.80
C ILE A 29 2.05 2.93 -2.75
N GLY A 30 2.60 2.46 -1.63
CA GLY A 30 4.03 2.18 -1.48
C GLY A 30 4.95 3.40 -1.47
N VAL A 31 4.41 4.62 -1.51
CA VAL A 31 5.17 5.86 -1.64
C VAL A 31 5.87 6.23 -0.33
N ASP A 32 7.13 6.64 -0.42
CA ASP A 32 7.83 7.29 0.68
C ASP A 32 7.41 8.77 0.74
N LEU A 33 6.68 9.13 1.81
CA LEU A 33 6.15 10.47 2.04
C LEU A 33 6.85 11.16 3.23
N LYS A 34 7.99 10.64 3.71
CA LYS A 34 8.74 11.22 4.85
C LYS A 34 9.26 12.63 4.58
N SER A 35 9.44 13.00 3.30
CA SER A 35 9.81 14.36 2.89
C SER A 35 8.70 15.39 3.14
N LEU A 36 7.43 14.96 3.25
CA LEU A 36 6.27 15.82 3.46
C LEU A 36 6.02 16.03 4.96
N GLY A 37 6.26 17.26 5.42
CA GLY A 37 6.09 17.64 6.83
C GLY A 37 4.63 17.92 7.23
N PRO A 38 4.37 18.17 8.53
CA PRO A 38 3.02 18.43 9.05
C PRO A 38 2.30 19.62 8.41
N SER A 39 3.04 20.67 8.02
CA SER A 39 2.49 21.86 7.35
C SER A 39 1.82 21.52 6.01
N HIS A 40 2.40 20.59 5.25
CA HIS A 40 1.82 20.09 4.01
C HIS A 40 0.47 19.38 4.30
N TRP A 41 0.49 18.39 5.20
CA TRP A 41 -0.71 17.59 5.49
C TRP A 41 -1.84 18.37 6.16
N ARG A 42 -1.55 19.47 6.85
CA ARG A 42 -2.56 20.37 7.41
C ARG A 42 -3.40 21.05 6.33
N VAL A 43 -2.79 21.45 5.21
CA VAL A 43 -3.52 22.15 4.13
C VAL A 43 -4.16 21.21 3.10
N VAL A 44 -3.67 19.97 3.00
CA VAL A 44 -4.24 18.95 2.09
C VAL A 44 -5.67 18.58 2.52
N LYS A 45 -6.61 18.60 1.57
CA LYS A 45 -7.98 18.11 1.73
C LYS A 45 -8.04 16.64 1.35
N ILE A 46 -8.67 15.86 2.22
CA ILE A 46 -8.79 14.40 2.15
C ILE A 46 -10.26 14.07 1.94
N GLY A 47 -10.55 13.16 1.01
CA GLY A 47 -11.89 12.69 0.71
C GLY A 47 -11.80 11.36 -0.03
N ARG A 48 -12.34 10.27 0.52
CA ARG A 48 -12.21 8.93 -0.08
C ARG A 48 -10.75 8.60 -0.46
N THR A 49 -9.81 8.90 0.44
CA THR A 49 -8.37 8.74 0.23
C THR A 49 -7.83 7.52 0.97
N PHE A 50 -7.06 6.70 0.28
CA PHE A 50 -6.44 5.49 0.83
C PHE A 50 -4.92 5.57 0.70
N PHE A 51 -4.21 5.28 1.79
CA PHE A 51 -2.76 5.17 1.81
C PHE A 51 -2.39 3.74 2.15
N LEU A 52 -1.76 3.03 1.21
CA LEU A 52 -1.43 1.61 1.32
C LEU A 52 0.09 1.44 1.38
N GLY A 53 0.62 1.03 2.52
CA GLY A 53 2.05 0.77 2.69
C GLY A 53 2.97 1.99 2.51
N CYS A 54 2.41 3.19 2.61
CA CYS A 54 3.14 4.46 2.56
C CYS A 54 3.96 4.67 3.84
N GLN A 55 5.01 5.48 3.75
CA GLN A 55 5.85 5.84 4.89
C GLN A 55 5.70 7.32 5.20
N PHE A 56 5.39 7.67 6.45
CA PHE A 56 5.22 9.06 6.89
C PHE A 56 6.36 9.49 7.79
N LYS A 57 6.58 10.81 7.90
CA LYS A 57 7.64 11.38 8.72
C LYS A 57 7.48 11.06 10.22
N SER A 58 6.25 10.91 10.68
CA SER A 58 5.94 10.56 12.07
C SER A 58 4.50 10.05 12.22
N ASP A 59 4.25 9.31 13.30
CA ASP A 59 2.92 8.81 13.67
C ASP A 59 1.89 9.94 13.85
N ALA A 60 2.35 11.13 14.25
CA ALA A 60 1.49 12.31 14.36
C ALA A 60 0.86 12.71 13.02
N ILE A 61 1.57 12.50 11.90
CA ILE A 61 1.03 12.74 10.56
C ILE A 61 -0.01 11.68 10.21
N GLU A 62 0.26 10.41 10.54
CA GLU A 62 -0.72 9.34 10.33
C GLU A 62 -2.02 9.60 11.09
N HIS A 63 -1.89 10.02 12.35
CA HIS A 63 -3.03 10.39 13.17
C HIS A 63 -3.82 11.56 12.57
N LEU A 64 -3.13 12.63 12.13
CA LEU A 64 -3.75 13.76 11.44
C LEU A 64 -4.51 13.34 10.18
N LEU A 65 -3.94 12.45 9.37
CA LEU A 65 -4.58 11.96 8.15
C LEU A 65 -5.82 11.11 8.44
N ARG A 66 -5.76 10.25 9.46
CA ARG A 66 -6.92 9.47 9.93
C ARG A 66 -8.03 10.38 10.45
N GLN A 67 -7.70 11.41 11.22
CA GLN A 67 -8.67 12.42 11.68
C GLN A 67 -9.36 13.15 10.53
N LYS A 68 -8.65 13.33 9.40
CA LYS A 68 -9.19 13.91 8.17
C LYS A 68 -10.00 12.92 7.31
N GLY A 69 -10.18 11.68 7.76
CA GLY A 69 -10.97 10.65 7.07
C GLY A 69 -10.19 9.79 6.08
N ALA A 70 -8.85 9.84 6.10
CA ALA A 70 -8.05 8.93 5.28
C ALA A 70 -8.01 7.51 5.88
N ILE A 71 -8.01 6.50 5.01
CA ILE A 71 -7.80 5.11 5.40
C ILE A 71 -6.34 4.76 5.16
N LEU A 72 -5.63 4.44 6.24
CA LEU A 72 -4.20 4.10 6.21
C LEU A 72 -4.02 2.61 6.54
N LEU A 73 -3.56 1.84 5.55
CA LEU A 73 -3.12 0.46 5.72
C LEU A 73 -1.59 0.45 5.88
N PRO A 74 -1.06 -0.07 7.00
CA PRO A 74 0.37 0.00 7.29
C PRO A 74 1.19 -0.87 6.33
N ARG A 75 2.48 -0.55 6.20
CA ARG A 75 3.41 -1.43 5.49
C ARG A 75 3.56 -2.74 6.28
N PHE A 76 3.42 -3.87 5.60
CA PHE A 76 3.65 -5.17 6.20
C PHE A 76 5.15 -5.40 6.28
N VAL A 77 5.65 -5.51 7.52
CA VAL A 77 7.03 -5.87 7.82
C VAL A 77 7.17 -7.39 7.92
N GLY A 78 8.38 -7.91 7.65
CA GLY A 78 8.68 -9.34 7.79
C GLY A 78 8.08 -10.23 6.69
N ARG A 79 7.82 -9.68 5.50
CA ARG A 79 7.43 -10.43 4.30
C ARG A 79 8.62 -10.57 3.37
N THR A 80 8.74 -11.74 2.74
CA THR A 80 9.78 -12.03 1.73
C THR A 80 9.50 -11.31 0.41
N TYR A 81 8.27 -10.82 0.23
CA TYR A 81 7.85 -9.94 -0.86
C TYR A 81 7.30 -8.62 -0.33
N ASN A 82 7.37 -7.56 -1.14
CA ASN A 82 6.74 -6.29 -0.81
C ASN A 82 5.38 -6.15 -1.55
N PRO A 83 4.23 -6.25 -0.85
CA PRO A 83 2.90 -6.19 -1.46
C PRO A 83 2.52 -4.80 -1.97
N TYR A 84 3.31 -3.78 -1.61
CA TYR A 84 3.09 -2.40 -2.01
C TYR A 84 4.09 -1.95 -3.08
N ARG A 85 4.77 -2.89 -3.77
CA ARG A 85 5.63 -2.55 -4.91
C ARG A 85 4.82 -1.88 -6.01
N THR A 86 5.43 -0.86 -6.60
CA THR A 86 4.82 -0.05 -7.67
C THR A 86 4.98 -0.73 -9.03
N ALA A 87 5.93 -1.66 -9.16
CA ALA A 87 6.20 -2.47 -10.34
C ALA A 87 6.39 -3.95 -9.99
N LEU A 88 6.16 -4.82 -10.97
CA LEU A 88 6.40 -6.27 -10.85
C LEU A 88 7.87 -6.55 -10.57
N TYR A 89 8.13 -7.75 -10.04
CA TYR A 89 9.50 -8.25 -10.01
C TYR A 89 9.97 -8.55 -11.43
N THR A 90 11.22 -8.18 -11.70
CA THR A 90 11.91 -8.64 -12.90
C THR A 90 12.37 -10.10 -12.71
N PRO A 91 12.53 -10.86 -13.80
CA PRO A 91 13.08 -12.21 -13.72
C PRO A 91 14.45 -12.26 -13.03
N ASP A 92 15.30 -11.26 -13.24
CA ASP A 92 16.62 -11.16 -12.60
C ASP A 92 16.52 -10.97 -11.09
N GLU A 93 15.61 -10.10 -10.61
CA GLU A 93 15.34 -9.96 -9.17
C GLU A 93 14.85 -11.28 -8.56
N LEU A 94 13.98 -12.01 -9.26
CA LEU A 94 13.43 -13.29 -8.78
C LEU A 94 14.48 -14.41 -8.72
N ARG A 95 15.43 -14.43 -9.66
CA ARG A 95 16.53 -15.41 -9.69
C ARG A 95 17.68 -15.06 -8.74
N THR A 96 17.75 -13.82 -8.27
CA THR A 96 18.78 -13.38 -7.32
C THR A 96 18.80 -14.29 -6.09
N GLU A 97 20.00 -14.66 -5.64
CA GLU A 97 20.19 -15.48 -4.45
C GLU A 97 19.76 -14.70 -3.21
N PHE A 98 18.70 -15.16 -2.55
CA PHE A 98 18.14 -14.53 -1.36
C PHE A 98 18.68 -15.17 -0.07
N ARG A 99 18.99 -16.46 -0.12
CA ARG A 99 19.69 -17.24 0.91
C ARG A 99 20.61 -18.25 0.22
N PRO A 100 21.65 -18.79 0.88
CA PRO A 100 22.55 -19.76 0.27
C PRO A 100 21.78 -20.90 -0.42
N GLY A 101 21.94 -21.01 -1.74
CA GLY A 101 21.29 -22.02 -2.57
C GLY A 101 19.79 -21.81 -2.83
N LYS A 102 19.22 -20.65 -2.50
CA LYS A 102 17.79 -20.36 -2.70
C LYS A 102 17.58 -18.99 -3.36
N SER A 103 16.83 -18.99 -4.45
CA SER A 103 16.41 -17.76 -5.13
C SER A 103 15.36 -16.99 -4.32
N LEU A 104 15.17 -15.71 -4.65
CA LEU A 104 14.07 -14.93 -4.09
C LEU A 104 12.70 -15.54 -4.43
N ASP A 105 12.54 -16.04 -5.66
CA ASP A 105 11.31 -16.70 -6.10
C ASP A 105 10.97 -17.90 -5.21
N GLU A 106 11.95 -18.78 -4.97
CA GLU A 106 11.77 -19.95 -4.12
C GLU A 106 11.45 -19.55 -2.68
N ALA A 107 12.07 -18.49 -2.16
CA ALA A 107 11.79 -18.00 -0.81
C ALA A 107 10.37 -17.42 -0.66
N ILE A 108 9.88 -16.69 -1.68
CA ILE A 108 8.50 -16.18 -1.74
C ILE A 108 7.51 -17.37 -1.80
N PHE A 109 7.80 -18.35 -2.64
CA PHE A 109 7.00 -19.56 -2.76
C PHE A 109 6.96 -20.34 -1.44
N ASP A 110 8.11 -20.56 -0.79
CA ASP A 110 8.22 -21.22 0.52
C ASP A 110 7.39 -20.49 1.59
N GLU A 111 7.42 -19.14 1.64
CA GLU A 111 6.58 -18.37 2.57
C GLU A 111 5.09 -18.59 2.28
N PHE A 112 4.69 -18.54 1.01
CA PHE A 112 3.30 -18.79 0.60
C PHE A 112 2.82 -20.19 0.99
N MET A 113 3.66 -21.21 0.76
CA MET A 113 3.41 -22.60 1.15
C MET A 113 3.25 -22.74 2.66
N LYS A 114 4.18 -22.17 3.44
CA LYS A 114 4.17 -22.23 4.92
C LYS A 114 2.97 -21.54 5.55
N LYS A 115 2.49 -20.46 4.93
CA LYS A 115 1.31 -19.71 5.41
C LYS A 115 -0.02 -20.38 5.01
N GLY A 116 0.03 -21.61 4.49
CA GLY A 116 -1.10 -22.51 4.44
C GLY A 116 -1.99 -22.33 3.21
N LYS A 117 -1.42 -21.96 2.05
CA LYS A 117 -2.11 -21.89 0.74
C LYS A 117 -3.60 -21.55 0.88
N PHE A 118 -3.93 -20.29 1.15
CA PHE A 118 -5.30 -19.86 1.45
C PHE A 118 -6.00 -20.69 2.56
N PRO A 119 -5.90 -20.31 3.84
CA PRO A 119 -7.08 -20.33 4.68
C PRO A 119 -7.89 -19.07 4.34
N PRO A 120 -9.22 -19.13 4.11
CA PRO A 120 -10.00 -17.93 3.88
C PRO A 120 -9.94 -17.08 5.15
N HIS A 121 -9.15 -16.01 5.12
CA HIS A 121 -9.11 -15.03 6.19
C HIS A 121 -10.37 -14.17 6.04
N VAL A 122 -11.22 -14.16 7.06
CA VAL A 122 -12.42 -13.34 7.37
C VAL A 122 -12.93 -12.36 6.27
N ILE A 123 -12.07 -11.52 5.68
CA ILE A 123 -12.37 -10.61 4.56
C ILE A 123 -12.81 -11.33 3.26
N GLU A 124 -12.30 -12.53 2.98
CA GLU A 124 -12.73 -13.34 1.83
C GLU A 124 -14.15 -13.91 2.00
N ALA A 125 -14.58 -14.17 3.24
CA ALA A 125 -15.94 -14.61 3.54
C ALA A 125 -16.98 -13.48 3.41
N VAL A 126 -16.58 -12.24 3.71
CA VAL A 126 -17.46 -11.04 3.62
C VAL A 126 -17.67 -10.59 2.17
N THR A 127 -16.74 -10.91 1.26
CA THR A 127 -16.83 -10.55 -0.16
C THR A 127 -17.64 -11.53 -1.01
N ARG A 128 -18.07 -12.68 -0.44
CA ARG A 128 -19.15 -13.50 -1.03
C ARG A 128 -20.54 -12.93 -0.74
N GLY A 129 -20.64 -11.59 -0.71
CA GLY A 129 -21.91 -10.88 -0.86
C GLY A 129 -22.52 -11.25 -2.21
N ASN A 130 -23.25 -12.35 -2.20
CA ASN A 130 -24.23 -12.69 -3.21
C ASN A 130 -25.34 -11.62 -3.13
N PRO A 131 -25.81 -11.06 -4.25
CA PRO A 131 -27.12 -10.41 -4.23
C PRO A 131 -28.21 -11.40 -3.80
#